data_AF-A0A9E1EWD4-F1
#
_entry.id   AF-A0A9E1EWD4-F1
#
_cell.length_a   1.000
_cell.length_b   1.000
_cell.length_c   1.000
_cell.angle_alpha   90.00
_cell.angle_beta   90.00
_cell.angle_gamma   90.00
#
_symmetry.space_group_name_H-M   'P 1'
#
loop_
_entity.id
_entity.type
_entity.pdbx_description
1 polymer ?
#
loop_
_entity_poly.entity_id
_entity_poly.type
_entity_poly.pdbx_seq_one_letter_code
_entity_poly.pdbx_strand_id
1 'polypeptide(L)'
;MIKQNKAKILLSSAVILLPAVYGIIMWNHLPDTMATHWGADGITDGTAGKALAVFGLPLLYLLVHLFCLRLTLWDQEKRQQSRKALEMIFWIVPACSLVTSGILYRAASGKEPEPAMLVPVLLGILFLWVGNYFPKLRRNRTLGIKVSWTLGNEENWNRTHRFAGKVWVCGGLLLLISAFLPLLAMAWVMVCVVAALGLLPIAYSYAIFRQDRKAGVVYDTAPKTKAEKIASKITAVTVPVILLGAALLLFTGGMEINCGEDALTIKASYWSDLRVEYSKIDTVEYRGDFDPGVRTNGFGSPKLLMGAFRNGEFGNYTLYAYTNAKEYIVLTSGGKTLVIGMDDEARTQAIYETLLEKTGKR
;
A
#
# COMPACT_ATOMS: atom_id res chain seq x y z
N MET A 1 15.33 12.93 29.31
CA MET A 1 13.96 13.13 28.76
C MET A 1 13.04 11.91 28.88
N ILE A 2 13.55 10.66 28.83
CA ILE A 2 12.73 9.44 28.95
C ILE A 2 12.00 9.36 30.31
N LYS A 3 12.71 9.62 31.42
CA LYS A 3 12.11 9.64 32.78
C LYS A 3 10.93 10.61 32.91
N GLN A 4 11.03 11.78 32.26
CA GLN A 4 9.97 12.81 32.26
C GLN A 4 8.74 12.42 31.43
N ASN A 5 8.91 11.55 30.42
CA ASN A 5 7.81 11.10 29.56
C ASN A 5 7.33 9.67 29.87
N LYS A 6 7.79 9.06 30.97
CA LYS A 6 7.52 7.66 31.32
C LYS A 6 6.02 7.32 31.28
N ALA A 7 5.18 8.17 31.87
CA ALA A 7 3.72 7.96 31.87
C ALA A 7 3.13 7.95 30.45
N LYS A 8 3.57 8.85 29.56
CA LYS A 8 3.10 8.89 28.17
C LYS A 8 3.59 7.72 27.34
N ILE A 9 4.83 7.28 27.56
CA ILE A 9 5.38 6.08 26.91
C ILE A 9 4.52 4.88 27.31
N LEU A 10 4.26 4.69 28.60
CA LEU A 10 3.40 3.60 29.09
C LEU A 10 1.99 3.69 28.52
N LEU A 11 1.37 4.88 28.52
CA LEU A 11 0.02 5.07 28.00
C LEU A 11 -0.06 4.77 26.50
N SER A 12 0.83 5.33 25.68
CA SER A 12 0.84 5.10 24.23
C SER A 12 1.13 3.64 23.88
N SER A 13 2.04 2.98 24.61
CA SER A 13 2.28 1.54 24.50
C SER A 13 1.07 0.71 24.90
N ALA A 14 0.35 1.08 25.97
CA ALA A 14 -0.87 0.39 26.37
C ALA A 14 -1.96 0.50 25.28
N VAL A 15 -2.13 1.68 24.67
CA VAL A 15 -3.09 1.89 23.59
C VAL A 15 -2.77 1.02 22.36
N ILE A 16 -1.49 0.86 22.01
CA ILE A 16 -1.05 -0.05 20.93
C ILE A 16 -1.46 -1.49 21.20
N LEU A 17 -1.47 -1.91 22.47
CA LEU A 17 -1.78 -3.29 22.87
C LEU A 17 -3.29 -3.53 23.11
N LEU A 18 -4.13 -2.49 23.15
CA LEU A 18 -5.58 -2.65 23.30
C LEU A 18 -6.21 -3.60 22.26
N PRO A 19 -5.82 -3.58 20.98
CA PRO A 19 -6.34 -4.53 20.01
C PRO A 19 -6.02 -6.00 20.35
N ALA A 20 -4.88 -6.29 20.97
CA ALA A 20 -4.56 -7.65 21.41
C ALA A 20 -5.49 -8.09 22.55
N VAL A 21 -5.81 -7.18 23.48
CA VAL A 21 -6.80 -7.42 24.55
C VAL A 21 -8.18 -7.71 23.96
N TYR A 22 -8.61 -6.92 22.98
CA TYR A 22 -9.86 -7.19 22.26
C TYR A 22 -9.86 -8.55 21.56
N GLY A 23 -8.75 -8.92 20.91
CA GLY A 23 -8.60 -10.22 20.27
C GLY A 23 -8.64 -11.40 21.25
N ILE A 24 -8.15 -11.23 22.48
CA ILE A 24 -8.31 -12.21 23.56
C ILE A 24 -9.78 -12.35 23.96
N ILE A 25 -10.51 -11.24 24.12
CA ILE A 25 -11.94 -11.27 24.46
C ILE A 25 -12.75 -11.96 23.35
N MET A 26 -12.41 -11.70 22.09
CA MET A 26 -13.10 -12.26 20.93
C MET A 26 -12.53 -13.61 20.45
N TRP A 27 -11.62 -14.23 21.21
CA TRP A 27 -10.80 -15.35 20.73
C TRP A 27 -11.60 -16.52 20.13
N ASN A 28 -12.75 -16.83 20.72
CA ASN A 28 -13.63 -17.93 20.30
C ASN A 28 -14.56 -17.56 19.13
N HIS A 29 -14.63 -16.28 18.76
CA HIS A 29 -15.41 -15.79 17.63
C HIS A 29 -14.54 -15.46 16.41
N LEU A 30 -13.21 -15.47 16.57
CA LEU A 30 -12.27 -15.22 15.48
C LEU A 30 -11.94 -16.51 14.72
N PRO A 31 -11.86 -16.44 13.38
CA PRO A 31 -11.48 -17.58 12.54
C PRO A 31 -10.03 -17.98 12.82
N ASP A 32 -9.69 -19.24 12.58
CA ASP A 32 -8.34 -19.76 12.80
C ASP A 32 -7.30 -19.13 11.86
N THR A 33 -7.75 -18.70 10.67
CA THR A 33 -6.96 -17.95 9.69
C THR A 33 -7.62 -16.61 9.43
N MET A 34 -6.84 -15.53 9.50
CA MET A 34 -7.31 -14.16 9.36
C MET A 34 -6.60 -13.47 8.19
N ALA A 35 -7.33 -12.66 7.43
CA ALA A 35 -6.76 -11.78 6.41
C ALA A 35 -5.90 -10.70 7.07
N THR A 36 -4.63 -10.59 6.68
CA THR A 36 -3.68 -9.61 7.24
C THR A 36 -3.14 -8.65 6.19
N HIS A 37 -3.37 -8.92 4.91
CA HIS A 37 -2.91 -8.10 3.80
C HIS A 37 -3.84 -8.23 2.60
N TRP A 38 -4.01 -7.11 1.88
CA TRP A 38 -4.80 -6.98 0.66
C TRP A 38 -3.92 -6.37 -0.43
N GLY A 39 -4.03 -6.87 -1.65
CA GLY A 39 -3.34 -6.34 -2.81
C GLY A 39 -3.92 -5.01 -3.30
N ALA A 40 -3.25 -4.39 -4.27
CA ALA A 40 -3.68 -3.11 -4.86
C ALA A 40 -4.99 -3.23 -5.68
N ASP A 41 -5.34 -4.46 -6.04
CA ASP A 41 -6.59 -4.91 -6.64
C ASP A 41 -7.72 -5.12 -5.62
N GLY A 42 -7.43 -5.01 -4.32
CA GLY A 42 -8.41 -5.16 -3.24
C GLY A 42 -8.65 -6.61 -2.80
N ILE A 43 -7.98 -7.59 -3.39
CA ILE A 43 -8.13 -9.00 -3.00
C ILE A 43 -7.15 -9.36 -1.88
N THR A 44 -7.63 -10.17 -0.94
CA THR A 44 -6.80 -10.74 0.13
C THR A 44 -5.71 -11.62 -0.48
N ASP A 45 -4.45 -11.31 -0.19
CA ASP A 45 -3.29 -12.07 -0.65
C ASP A 45 -2.24 -12.37 0.44
N GLY A 46 -2.54 -11.95 1.67
CA GLY A 46 -1.78 -12.38 2.85
C GLY A 46 -2.72 -12.74 3.99
N THR A 47 -2.54 -13.93 4.53
CA THR A 47 -3.27 -14.43 5.69
C THR A 47 -2.30 -14.90 6.76
N ALA A 48 -2.77 -14.91 8.01
CA ALA A 48 -2.01 -15.42 9.14
C ALA A 48 -2.90 -16.21 10.08
N GLY A 49 -2.30 -17.13 10.83
CA GLY A 49 -2.99 -17.80 11.93
C GLY A 49 -3.45 -16.78 12.98
N LYS A 50 -4.60 -17.03 13.60
CA LYS A 50 -5.26 -16.14 14.58
C LYS A 50 -4.30 -15.56 15.63
N ALA A 51 -3.43 -16.39 16.21
CA ALA A 51 -2.46 -15.93 17.21
C ALA A 51 -1.48 -14.89 16.65
N LEU A 52 -0.96 -15.11 15.44
CA LEU A 52 -0.02 -14.19 14.81
C LEU A 52 -0.72 -12.89 14.41
N ALA A 53 -1.96 -12.95 13.94
CA ALA A 53 -2.76 -11.77 13.61
C ALA A 53 -3.08 -10.92 14.86
N VAL A 54 -3.53 -11.54 15.94
CA VAL A 54 -3.93 -10.87 17.18
C VAL A 54 -2.74 -10.30 17.96
N PHE A 55 -1.62 -11.01 18.03
CA PHE A 55 -0.46 -10.60 18.84
C PHE A 55 0.68 -10.01 18.02
N GLY A 56 0.98 -10.59 16.86
CA GLY A 56 2.15 -10.22 16.05
C GLY A 56 2.10 -8.77 15.56
N LEU A 57 0.94 -8.34 15.03
CA LEU A 57 0.74 -6.97 14.55
C LEU A 57 0.89 -5.92 15.66
N PRO A 58 0.16 -6.00 16.80
CA PRO A 58 0.35 -5.06 17.91
C PRO A 58 1.77 -5.07 18.49
N LEU A 59 2.42 -6.22 18.59
CA LEU A 59 3.81 -6.31 19.07
C LEU A 59 4.79 -5.64 18.09
N LEU A 60 4.61 -5.82 16.78
CA LEU A 60 5.40 -5.13 15.78
C LEU A 60 5.21 -3.60 15.87
N TYR A 61 3.97 -3.13 16.02
CA TYR A 61 3.69 -1.71 16.26
C TYR A 61 4.36 -1.20 17.52
N LEU A 62 4.35 -1.97 18.61
CA LEU A 62 5.01 -1.59 19.86
C LEU A 62 6.51 -1.46 19.67
N LEU A 63 7.16 -2.40 18.97
CA LEU A 63 8.59 -2.35 18.67
C LEU A 63 8.94 -1.10 17.84
N VAL A 64 8.19 -0.84 16.76
CA VAL A 64 8.38 0.35 15.91
C VAL A 64 8.15 1.62 16.71
N HIS A 65 7.11 1.67 17.54
CA HIS A 65 6.80 2.81 18.40
C HIS A 65 7.93 3.15 19.36
N LEU A 66 8.42 2.14 20.10
CA LEU A 66 9.52 2.31 21.05
C LEU A 66 10.81 2.72 20.35
N PHE A 67 11.08 2.16 19.17
CA PHE A 67 12.24 2.55 18.35
C PHE A 67 12.14 4.02 17.88
N CYS A 68 11.00 4.43 17.33
CA CYS A 68 10.74 5.81 16.91
C CYS A 68 10.89 6.79 18.09
N LEU A 69 10.27 6.49 19.23
CA LEU A 69 10.40 7.31 20.44
C LEU A 69 11.85 7.39 20.92
N ARG A 70 12.59 6.29 20.90
CA ARG A 70 13.99 6.26 21.31
C ARG A 70 14.86 7.18 20.45
N LEU A 71 14.64 7.20 19.14
CA LEU A 71 15.36 8.08 18.21
C LEU A 71 14.96 9.55 18.40
N THR A 72 13.66 9.84 18.51
CA THR A 72 13.15 11.20 18.64
C THR A 72 13.53 11.84 19.98
N LEU A 73 13.40 11.10 21.09
CA LEU A 73 13.74 11.61 22.42
C LEU A 73 15.23 11.85 22.59
N TRP A 74 16.08 11.09 21.89
CA TRP A 74 17.52 11.30 21.90
C TRP A 74 17.95 12.55 21.14
N ASP A 75 17.35 12.82 19.97
CA ASP A 75 17.62 14.05 19.21
C ASP A 75 17.06 15.28 19.93
N GLN A 76 15.91 15.13 20.62
CA GLN A 76 15.31 16.14 21.49
C GLN A 76 16.26 16.64 22.58
N GLU A 77 16.97 15.73 23.25
CA GLU A 77 17.96 16.08 24.29
C GLU A 77 19.06 17.01 23.75
N LYS A 78 19.27 17.04 22.43
CA LYS A 78 20.28 17.87 21.77
C LYS A 78 19.71 19.12 21.09
N ARG A 79 18.43 19.15 20.71
CA ARG A 79 17.87 20.14 19.77
C ARG A 79 16.49 20.72 20.12
N GLN A 80 15.93 20.41 21.30
CA GLN A 80 14.67 20.95 21.85
C GLN A 80 13.53 21.16 20.82
N GLN A 81 12.93 20.07 20.34
CA GLN A 81 11.77 20.13 19.42
C GLN A 81 10.52 20.66 20.13
N SER A 82 9.56 21.15 19.33
CA SER A 82 8.29 21.63 19.87
C SER A 82 7.51 20.51 20.57
N ARG A 83 6.77 20.86 21.63
CA ARG A 83 5.87 19.92 22.32
C ARG A 83 4.87 19.27 21.34
N LYS A 84 4.34 20.05 20.39
CA LYS A 84 3.41 19.56 19.36
C LYS A 84 4.08 18.47 18.49
N ALA A 85 5.33 18.67 18.05
CA ALA A 85 6.04 17.64 17.29
C ALA A 85 6.20 16.32 18.07
N LEU A 86 6.45 16.40 19.38
CA LEU A 86 6.51 15.22 20.23
C LEU A 86 5.16 14.52 20.37
N GLU A 87 4.08 15.27 20.63
CA GLU A 87 2.73 14.70 20.75
C GLU A 87 2.35 13.89 19.50
N MET A 88 2.68 14.39 18.30
CA MET A 88 2.45 13.63 17.06
C MET A 88 3.15 12.27 17.07
N ILE A 89 4.43 12.23 17.43
CA ILE A 89 5.19 10.96 17.47
C ILE A 89 4.66 10.01 18.53
N PHE A 90 4.20 10.52 19.67
CA PHE A 90 3.59 9.67 20.71
C PHE A 90 2.29 9.00 20.25
N TRP A 91 1.54 9.61 19.33
CA TRP A 91 0.19 9.15 19.00
C TRP A 91 0.02 8.59 17.59
N ILE A 92 0.97 8.83 16.67
CA ILE A 92 0.87 8.36 15.28
C ILE A 92 0.84 6.82 15.20
N VAL A 93 1.75 6.13 15.90
CA VAL A 93 1.80 4.65 15.87
C VAL A 93 0.62 4.03 16.63
N PRO A 94 0.22 4.50 17.83
CA PRO A 94 -1.02 4.05 18.46
C PRO A 94 -2.25 4.20 17.57
N ALA A 95 -2.41 5.35 16.90
CA ALA A 95 -3.54 5.57 16.00
C ALA A 95 -3.53 4.58 14.82
N CYS A 96 -2.37 4.39 14.17
CA CYS A 96 -2.22 3.39 13.12
C CYS A 96 -2.55 1.98 13.62
N SER A 97 -2.07 1.60 14.81
CA SER A 97 -2.33 0.29 15.41
C SER A 97 -3.81 0.01 15.64
N LEU A 98 -4.56 0.99 16.16
CA LEU A 98 -6.00 0.86 16.38
C LEU A 98 -6.75 0.72 15.07
N VAL A 99 -6.43 1.57 14.09
CA VAL A 99 -7.08 1.58 12.78
C VAL A 99 -6.85 0.26 12.05
N THR A 100 -5.60 -0.17 11.88
CA THR A 100 -5.30 -1.39 11.10
C THR A 100 -5.80 -2.65 11.80
N SER A 101 -5.76 -2.70 13.13
CA SER A 101 -6.38 -3.81 13.87
C SER A 101 -7.91 -3.80 13.77
N GLY A 102 -8.53 -2.62 13.72
CA GLY A 102 -9.97 -2.51 13.49
C GLY A 102 -10.38 -3.06 12.12
N ILE A 103 -9.58 -2.81 11.08
CA ILE A 103 -9.75 -3.39 9.73
C ILE A 103 -9.65 -4.91 9.79
N LEU A 104 -8.59 -5.41 10.42
CA LEU A 104 -8.34 -6.82 10.62
C LEU A 104 -9.54 -7.53 11.30
N TYR A 105 -10.07 -6.98 12.40
CA TYR A 105 -11.21 -7.58 13.10
C TYR A 105 -12.53 -7.46 12.35
N ARG A 106 -12.71 -6.38 11.57
CA ARG A 106 -13.87 -6.23 10.70
C ARG A 106 -13.87 -7.30 9.60
N ALA A 107 -12.73 -7.51 8.95
CA ALA A 107 -12.53 -8.58 7.97
C ALA A 107 -12.76 -9.96 8.60
N ALA A 108 -12.19 -10.22 9.78
CA ALA A 108 -12.39 -11.46 10.52
C ALA A 108 -13.85 -11.76 10.89
N SER A 109 -14.72 -10.74 10.92
CA SER A 109 -16.15 -10.88 11.16
C SER A 109 -16.97 -11.13 9.89
N GLY A 110 -16.31 -11.45 8.77
CA GLY A 110 -16.93 -11.64 7.45
C GLY A 110 -17.39 -10.34 6.79
N LYS A 111 -17.07 -9.18 7.37
CA LYS A 111 -17.40 -7.85 6.82
C LYS A 111 -16.18 -7.27 6.13
N GLU A 112 -15.69 -7.98 5.11
CA GLU A 112 -14.51 -7.56 4.35
C GLU A 112 -14.66 -6.08 3.98
N PRO A 113 -13.71 -5.23 4.40
CA PRO A 113 -13.74 -3.83 4.01
C PRO A 113 -13.58 -3.78 2.50
N GLU A 114 -14.22 -2.84 1.81
CA GLU A 114 -13.80 -2.49 0.45
C GLU A 114 -12.43 -1.81 0.57
N PRO A 115 -11.30 -2.53 0.38
CA PRO A 115 -10.00 -2.02 0.81
C PRO A 115 -9.59 -0.83 -0.05
N ALA A 116 -10.08 -0.83 -1.29
CA ALA A 116 -9.96 0.24 -2.27
C ALA A 116 -10.34 1.61 -1.68
N MET A 117 -11.52 1.77 -1.10
CA MET A 117 -11.97 3.06 -0.57
C MET A 117 -11.31 3.41 0.78
N LEU A 118 -10.97 2.41 1.57
CA LEU A 118 -10.52 2.62 2.94
C LEU A 118 -9.09 3.18 3.00
N VAL A 119 -8.18 2.68 2.16
CA VAL A 119 -6.77 3.11 2.12
C VAL A 119 -6.61 4.62 1.86
N PRO A 120 -7.18 5.22 0.79
CA PRO A 120 -7.02 6.65 0.52
C PRO A 120 -7.66 7.51 1.60
N VAL A 121 -8.76 7.07 2.24
CA VAL A 121 -9.36 7.81 3.36
C VAL A 121 -8.41 7.85 4.55
N LEU A 122 -7.85 6.71 4.94
CA LEU A 122 -6.94 6.62 6.08
C LEU A 122 -5.64 7.38 5.85
N LEU A 123 -5.03 7.22 4.67
CA LEU A 123 -3.86 7.99 4.28
C LEU A 123 -4.18 9.48 4.18
N GLY A 124 -5.35 9.85 3.68
CA GLY A 124 -5.82 11.23 3.60
C GLY A 124 -5.89 11.90 4.97
N ILE A 125 -6.53 11.25 5.94
CA ILE A 125 -6.59 11.71 7.35
C ILE A 125 -5.19 11.79 7.96
N LEU A 126 -4.35 10.79 7.74
CA LEU A 126 -2.97 10.77 8.23
C LEU A 126 -2.16 11.94 7.66
N PHE A 127 -2.26 12.22 6.37
CA PHE A 127 -1.52 13.29 5.71
C PHE A 127 -2.03 14.68 6.09
N LEU A 128 -3.35 14.84 6.29
CA LEU A 128 -3.92 16.04 6.92
C LEU A 128 -3.32 16.27 8.30
N TRP A 129 -3.28 15.22 9.11
CA TRP A 129 -2.75 15.30 10.46
C TRP A 129 -1.26 15.66 10.46
N VAL A 130 -0.42 14.92 9.73
CA VAL A 130 1.03 15.18 9.65
C VAL A 130 1.33 16.53 8.98
N GLY A 131 0.58 16.90 7.95
CA GLY A 131 0.65 18.19 7.26
C GLY A 131 0.54 19.38 8.20
N ASN A 132 -0.40 19.32 9.15
CA ASN A 132 -0.58 20.34 10.17
C ASN A 132 0.59 20.41 11.18
N TYR A 133 1.47 19.41 11.23
CA TYR A 133 2.59 19.36 12.17
C TYR A 133 3.95 19.72 11.55
N PHE A 134 4.12 19.59 10.23
CA PHE A 134 5.37 20.00 9.55
C PHE A 134 5.84 21.41 9.93
N PRO A 135 5.00 22.47 9.92
CA PRO A 135 5.45 23.83 10.23
C PRO A 135 5.94 24.02 11.68
N LYS A 136 5.67 23.04 12.55
CA LYS A 136 6.02 23.05 13.98
C LYS A 136 7.32 22.28 14.26
N LEU A 137 7.91 21.64 13.25
CA LEU A 137 9.19 20.95 13.35
C LEU A 137 10.33 21.98 13.36
N ARG A 138 11.15 21.95 14.42
CA ARG A 138 12.39 22.73 14.45
C ARG A 138 13.49 21.93 13.76
N ARG A 139 14.56 22.60 13.34
CA ARG A 139 15.69 21.96 12.64
C ARG A 139 16.27 20.80 13.48
N ASN A 140 16.19 19.58 12.94
CA ASN A 140 16.55 18.36 13.67
C ASN A 140 17.05 17.25 12.71
N ARG A 141 17.56 16.14 13.25
CA ARG A 141 18.15 15.05 12.44
C ARG A 141 17.22 13.83 12.30
N THR A 142 16.14 13.78 13.06
CA THR A 142 15.24 12.62 13.10
C THR A 142 13.99 12.81 12.23
N LEU A 143 13.25 13.90 12.42
CA LEU A 143 11.93 14.20 11.84
C LEU A 143 11.99 15.26 10.74
N GLY A 144 11.17 15.10 9.71
CA GLY A 144 10.96 16.10 8.66
C GLY A 144 11.67 15.81 7.35
N ILE A 145 11.73 16.81 6.48
CA ILE A 145 12.37 16.72 5.16
C ILE A 145 13.86 17.03 5.32
N LYS A 146 14.69 15.99 5.22
CA LYS A 146 16.11 16.02 5.59
C LYS A 146 17.03 16.00 4.36
N VAL A 147 17.02 17.08 3.61
CA VAL A 147 17.98 17.30 2.52
C VAL A 147 19.13 18.20 2.99
N SER A 148 20.30 18.07 2.36
CA SER A 148 21.55 18.67 2.85
C SER A 148 21.43 20.17 3.16
N TRP A 149 20.71 20.91 2.32
CA TRP A 149 20.53 22.35 2.47
C TRP A 149 19.49 22.70 3.55
N THR A 150 18.39 21.95 3.72
CA THR A 150 17.47 22.16 4.87
C THR A 150 18.15 21.96 6.22
N LEU A 151 19.09 21.01 6.31
CA LEU A 151 19.84 20.79 7.55
C LEU A 151 20.86 21.90 7.81
N GLY A 152 21.37 22.54 6.75
CA GLY A 152 22.38 23.58 6.83
C GLY A 152 21.83 25.00 7.01
N ASN A 153 20.53 25.23 6.88
CA ASN A 153 19.97 26.57 7.03
C ASN A 153 18.57 26.52 7.65
N GLU A 154 18.40 27.23 8.78
CA GLU A 154 17.16 27.23 9.55
C GLU A 154 16.00 27.94 8.82
N GLU A 155 16.29 28.99 8.04
CA GLU A 155 15.26 29.67 7.27
C GLU A 155 14.73 28.78 6.13
N ASN A 156 15.64 28.11 5.40
CA ASN A 156 15.27 27.13 4.39
C ASN A 156 14.47 25.97 5.03
N TRP A 157 14.89 25.49 6.21
CA TRP A 157 14.13 24.49 6.97
C TRP A 157 12.69 24.96 7.24
N ASN A 158 12.52 26.12 7.84
CA ASN A 158 11.23 26.65 8.25
C ASN A 158 10.29 26.89 7.05
N ARG A 159 10.81 27.51 5.97
CA ARG A 159 10.05 27.74 4.74
C ARG A 159 9.64 26.43 4.07
N THR A 160 10.56 25.48 3.97
CA THR A 160 10.31 24.17 3.36
C THR A 160 9.24 23.40 4.13
N HIS A 161 9.33 23.36 5.45
CA HIS A 161 8.38 22.64 6.29
C HIS A 161 7.00 23.33 6.34
N ARG A 162 6.96 24.67 6.25
CA ARG A 162 5.70 25.41 6.08
C ARG A 162 5.02 25.09 4.75
N PHE A 163 5.78 25.06 3.66
CA PHE A 163 5.28 24.68 2.34
C PHE A 163 4.85 23.21 2.31
N ALA A 164 5.67 22.31 2.83
CA ALA A 164 5.34 20.89 2.96
C ALA A 164 4.04 20.67 3.72
N GLY A 165 3.82 21.40 4.83
CA GLY A 165 2.56 21.32 5.56
C GLY A 165 1.33 21.62 4.69
N LYS A 166 1.40 22.63 3.82
CA LYS A 166 0.31 22.93 2.86
C LYS A 166 0.15 21.81 1.83
N VAL A 167 1.26 21.35 1.24
CA VAL A 167 1.25 20.28 0.23
C VAL A 167 0.65 18.99 0.81
N TRP A 168 1.01 18.63 2.04
CA TRP A 168 0.48 17.46 2.74
C TRP A 168 -0.99 17.58 3.13
N VAL A 169 -1.44 18.76 3.56
CA VAL A 169 -2.86 19.01 3.81
C VAL A 169 -3.67 18.90 2.51
N CYS A 170 -3.25 19.58 1.44
CA CYS A 170 -3.93 19.50 0.15
C CYS A 170 -3.91 18.08 -0.43
N GLY A 171 -2.78 17.38 -0.35
CA GLY A 171 -2.66 15.98 -0.78
C GLY A 171 -3.58 15.07 0.03
N GLY A 172 -3.68 15.27 1.35
CA GLY A 172 -4.61 14.54 2.20
C GLY A 172 -6.07 14.74 1.80
N LEU A 173 -6.48 15.99 1.50
CA LEU A 173 -7.82 16.29 0.98
C LEU A 173 -8.08 15.63 -0.38
N LEU A 174 -7.11 15.67 -1.29
CA LEU A 174 -7.22 15.02 -2.60
C LEU A 174 -7.40 13.51 -2.48
N LEU A 175 -6.71 12.86 -1.54
CA LEU A 175 -6.91 11.43 -1.27
C LEU A 175 -8.32 11.14 -0.73
N LEU A 176 -8.85 11.97 0.16
CA LEU A 176 -10.22 11.81 0.65
C LEU A 176 -11.25 11.92 -0.48
N ILE A 177 -11.07 12.87 -1.39
CA ILE A 177 -11.95 13.02 -2.56
C ILE A 177 -11.78 11.84 -3.53
N SER A 178 -10.55 11.30 -3.65
CA SER A 178 -10.27 10.19 -4.56
C SER A 178 -10.97 8.88 -4.18
N ALA A 179 -11.42 8.73 -2.94
CA ALA A 179 -12.16 7.55 -2.48
C ALA A 179 -13.49 7.34 -3.22
N PHE A 180 -14.02 8.38 -3.87
CA PHE A 180 -15.24 8.32 -4.69
C PHE A 180 -14.97 8.02 -6.17
N LEU A 181 -13.70 7.82 -6.56
CA LEU A 181 -13.32 7.53 -7.94
C LEU A 181 -13.25 6.02 -8.20
N PRO A 182 -13.39 5.58 -9.46
CA PRO A 182 -13.09 4.19 -9.83
C PRO A 182 -11.67 3.79 -9.44
N LEU A 183 -11.47 2.50 -9.12
CA LEU A 183 -10.21 1.95 -8.58
C LEU A 183 -8.96 2.41 -9.34
N LEU A 184 -8.98 2.37 -10.68
CA LEU A 184 -7.85 2.78 -11.51
C LEU A 184 -7.51 4.27 -11.36
N ALA A 185 -8.53 5.14 -11.37
CA ALA A 185 -8.36 6.58 -11.21
C ALA A 185 -7.90 6.93 -9.79
N MET A 186 -8.47 6.28 -8.78
CA MET A 186 -8.07 6.41 -7.38
C MET A 186 -6.60 6.03 -7.18
N ALA A 187 -6.14 4.91 -7.76
CA ALA A 187 -4.75 4.48 -7.69
C ALA A 187 -3.80 5.51 -8.36
N TRP A 188 -4.18 6.08 -9.51
CA TRP A 188 -3.40 7.16 -10.15
C TRP A 188 -3.28 8.40 -9.26
N VAL A 189 -4.39 8.84 -8.66
CA VAL A 189 -4.38 9.97 -7.72
C VAL A 189 -3.45 9.68 -6.56
N MET A 190 -3.50 8.47 -5.99
CA MET A 190 -2.63 8.08 -4.88
C MET A 190 -1.14 8.18 -5.25
N VAL A 191 -0.73 7.62 -6.39
CA VAL A 191 0.67 7.67 -6.83
C VAL A 191 1.12 9.10 -7.11
N CYS A 192 0.31 9.90 -7.80
CA CYS A 192 0.61 11.30 -8.08
C CYS A 192 0.71 12.15 -6.81
N VAL A 193 -0.21 11.97 -5.86
CA VAL A 193 -0.19 12.68 -4.57
C VAL A 193 1.06 12.30 -3.79
N VAL A 194 1.34 11.00 -3.59
CA VAL A 194 2.51 10.54 -2.84
C VAL A 194 3.82 11.06 -3.46
N ALA A 195 3.93 11.04 -4.80
CA ALA A 195 5.07 11.63 -5.50
C ALA A 195 5.16 13.15 -5.23
N ALA A 196 4.07 13.89 -5.33
CA ALA A 196 4.03 15.33 -5.07
C ALA A 196 4.41 15.70 -3.62
N LEU A 197 3.95 14.91 -2.62
CA LEU A 197 4.26 15.12 -1.21
C LEU A 197 5.77 15.05 -0.90
N GLY A 198 6.51 14.24 -1.65
CA GLY A 198 7.96 14.12 -1.54
C GLY A 198 8.72 15.10 -2.43
N LEU A 199 8.36 15.19 -3.71
CA LEU A 199 9.10 15.93 -4.72
C LEU A 199 8.95 17.45 -4.58
N LEU A 200 7.73 17.95 -4.34
CA LEU A 200 7.48 19.40 -4.31
C LEU A 200 8.24 20.10 -3.18
N PRO A 201 8.24 19.60 -1.92
CA PRO A 201 9.01 20.26 -0.86
C PRO A 201 10.52 20.23 -1.10
N ILE A 202 11.05 19.14 -1.67
CA ILE A 202 12.48 19.04 -2.01
C ILE A 202 12.84 20.04 -3.10
N ALA A 203 12.03 20.13 -4.17
CA ALA A 203 12.23 21.08 -5.26
C ALA A 203 12.14 22.54 -4.77
N TYR A 204 11.15 22.85 -3.93
CA TYR A 204 11.00 24.16 -3.30
C TYR A 204 12.23 24.52 -2.47
N SER A 205 12.71 23.58 -1.66
CA SER A 205 13.88 23.78 -0.82
C SER A 205 15.17 23.98 -1.62
N TYR A 206 15.31 23.27 -2.76
CA TYR A 206 16.41 23.46 -3.70
C TYR A 206 16.35 24.84 -4.38
N ALA A 207 15.16 25.32 -4.74
CA ALA A 207 14.98 26.65 -5.30
C ALA A 207 15.46 27.74 -4.33
N ILE A 208 15.12 27.62 -3.03
CA ILE A 208 15.65 28.50 -1.97
C ILE A 208 17.16 28.40 -1.91
N PHE A 209 17.72 27.18 -1.83
CA PHE A 209 19.17 26.97 -1.77
C PHE A 209 19.90 27.63 -2.95
N ARG A 210 19.34 27.53 -4.17
CA ARG A 210 19.92 28.15 -5.36
C ARG A 210 19.88 29.68 -5.29
N GLN A 211 18.80 30.27 -4.78
CA GLN A 211 18.69 31.72 -4.58
C GLN A 211 19.68 32.20 -3.53
N ASP A 212 19.73 31.52 -2.39
CA ASP A 212 20.64 31.82 -1.29
C ASP A 212 22.11 31.75 -1.72
N ARG A 213 22.49 30.76 -2.52
CA ARG A 213 23.85 30.66 -3.10
C ARG A 213 24.20 31.85 -4.00
N LYS A 214 23.23 32.37 -4.77
CA LYS A 214 23.45 33.57 -5.59
C LYS A 214 23.58 34.83 -4.72
N ALA A 215 22.90 34.86 -3.59
CA ALA A 215 22.94 35.95 -2.62
C ALA A 215 24.12 35.86 -1.64
N GLY A 216 24.97 34.84 -1.73
CA GLY A 216 26.13 34.67 -0.84
C GLY A 216 25.79 34.18 0.57
N VAL A 217 24.58 33.66 0.82
CA VAL A 217 24.17 33.14 2.13
C VAL A 217 24.95 31.86 2.45
N VAL A 218 25.58 31.83 3.63
CA VAL A 218 26.36 30.69 4.11
C VAL A 218 25.43 29.64 4.74
N TYR A 219 25.68 28.37 4.44
CA TYR A 219 24.96 27.23 5.01
C TYR A 219 25.88 26.48 5.98
N ASP A 220 25.33 26.06 7.13
CA ASP A 220 25.98 25.15 8.08
C ASP A 220 26.15 23.78 7.42
N THR A 221 27.24 23.59 6.68
CA THR A 221 27.55 22.29 6.11
C THR A 221 28.31 21.46 7.13
N ALA A 222 27.62 20.56 7.82
CA ALA A 222 28.31 19.46 8.48
C ALA A 222 28.97 18.61 7.38
N PRO A 223 30.27 18.28 7.47
CA PRO A 223 30.92 17.43 6.49
C PRO A 223 30.22 16.06 6.49
N LYS A 224 29.57 15.72 5.37
CA LYS A 224 29.02 14.38 5.18
C LYS A 224 30.15 13.36 5.13
N THR A 225 30.00 12.28 5.88
CA THR A 225 30.89 11.12 5.75
C THR A 225 30.83 10.55 4.33
N LYS A 226 31.86 9.80 3.93
CA LYS A 226 31.88 9.11 2.62
C LYS A 226 30.65 8.21 2.46
N ALA A 227 30.27 7.51 3.53
CA ALA A 227 29.08 6.67 3.58
C ALA A 227 27.78 7.44 3.33
N GLU A 228 27.56 8.59 3.97
CA GLU A 228 26.36 9.41 3.77
C GLU A 228 26.27 10.00 2.35
N LYS A 229 27.41 10.33 1.73
CA LYS A 229 27.45 10.77 0.33
C LYS A 229 27.03 9.66 -0.63
N ILE A 230 27.53 8.44 -0.39
CA ILE A 230 27.16 7.26 -1.18
C ILE A 230 25.68 6.94 -0.98
N ALA A 231 25.21 6.86 0.26
CA ALA A 231 23.81 6.60 0.59
C ALA A 231 22.87 7.62 -0.08
N SER A 232 23.20 8.91 -0.02
CA SER A 232 22.40 9.96 -0.67
C SER A 232 22.31 9.81 -2.19
N LYS A 233 23.39 9.36 -2.86
CA LYS A 233 23.38 9.09 -4.31
C LYS A 233 22.53 7.87 -4.64
N ILE A 234 22.68 6.80 -3.86
CA ILE A 234 21.87 5.59 -4.00
C ILE A 234 20.40 5.95 -3.83
N THR A 235 20.00 6.62 -2.74
CA THR A 235 18.61 7.03 -2.50
C THR A 235 18.05 7.88 -3.64
N ALA A 236 18.83 8.82 -4.19
CA ALA A 236 18.39 9.69 -5.27
C ALA A 236 18.11 8.93 -6.59
N VAL A 237 18.72 7.76 -6.81
CA VAL A 237 18.47 6.91 -7.99
C VAL A 237 17.43 5.85 -7.69
N THR A 238 17.55 5.17 -6.54
CA THR A 238 16.68 4.05 -6.17
C THR A 238 15.23 4.49 -5.96
N VAL A 239 14.97 5.65 -5.34
CA VAL A 239 13.58 6.09 -5.08
C VAL A 239 12.82 6.34 -6.38
N PRO A 240 13.33 7.13 -7.36
CA PRO A 240 12.67 7.27 -8.66
C PRO A 240 12.48 5.95 -9.40
N VAL A 241 13.48 5.06 -9.40
CA VAL A 241 13.38 3.75 -10.06
C VAL A 241 12.28 2.89 -9.44
N ILE A 242 12.18 2.85 -8.11
CA ILE A 242 11.11 2.14 -7.42
C ILE A 242 9.75 2.75 -7.75
N LEU A 243 9.62 4.08 -7.73
CA LEU A 243 8.36 4.75 -8.06
C LEU A 243 7.93 4.51 -9.51
N LEU A 244 8.86 4.56 -10.46
CA LEU A 244 8.61 4.26 -11.87
C LEU A 244 8.27 2.79 -12.08
N GLY A 245 9.00 1.87 -11.43
CA GLY A 245 8.71 0.44 -11.47
C GLY A 245 7.35 0.11 -10.87
N ALA A 246 7.00 0.71 -9.73
CA ALA A 246 5.70 0.55 -9.11
C ALA A 246 4.58 1.10 -10.02
N ALA A 247 4.75 2.27 -10.62
CA ALA A 247 3.78 2.82 -11.57
C ALA A 247 3.63 1.93 -12.81
N LEU A 248 4.73 1.40 -13.36
CA LEU A 248 4.71 0.47 -14.49
C LEU A 248 3.89 -0.79 -14.14
N LEU A 249 4.20 -1.43 -13.01
CA LEU A 249 3.51 -2.65 -12.58
C LEU A 249 2.02 -2.38 -12.27
N LEU A 250 1.70 -1.28 -11.61
CA LEU A 250 0.33 -1.01 -11.18
C LEU A 250 -0.61 -0.63 -12.34
N PHE A 251 -0.11 0.04 -13.38
CA PHE A 251 -0.97 0.68 -14.39
C PHE A 251 -0.79 0.16 -15.81
N THR A 252 0.23 -0.66 -16.07
CA THR A 252 0.47 -1.20 -17.41
C THR A 252 0.31 -2.71 -17.45
N GLY A 253 0.64 -3.31 -18.58
CA GLY A 253 0.37 -4.70 -18.86
C GLY A 253 -1.04 -4.95 -19.38
N GLY A 254 -1.21 -6.16 -19.86
CA GLY A 254 -2.44 -6.69 -20.39
C GLY A 254 -2.33 -8.20 -20.55
N MET A 255 -3.44 -8.77 -20.97
CA MET A 255 -3.56 -10.18 -21.29
C MET A 255 -4.22 -10.34 -22.64
N GLU A 256 -3.67 -11.24 -23.45
CA GLU A 256 -4.21 -11.64 -24.74
C GLU A 256 -4.56 -13.13 -24.71
N ILE A 257 -5.75 -13.44 -25.22
CA ILE A 257 -6.24 -14.81 -25.31
C ILE A 257 -6.36 -15.15 -26.78
N ASN A 258 -5.72 -16.25 -27.17
CA ASN A 258 -5.76 -16.78 -28.52
C ASN A 258 -6.34 -18.19 -28.51
N CYS A 259 -7.47 -18.36 -29.21
CA CYS A 259 -8.10 -19.65 -29.46
C CYS A 259 -7.55 -20.23 -30.77
N GLY A 260 -6.50 -21.04 -30.66
CA GLY A 260 -5.83 -21.65 -31.82
C GLY A 260 -6.61 -22.81 -32.44
N GLU A 261 -5.89 -23.68 -33.16
CA GLU A 261 -6.48 -24.89 -33.74
C GLU A 261 -6.70 -25.98 -32.69
N ASP A 262 -5.70 -26.24 -31.84
CA ASP A 262 -5.66 -27.36 -30.90
C ASP A 262 -5.71 -26.96 -29.42
N ALA A 263 -5.47 -25.68 -29.12
CA ALA A 263 -5.36 -25.19 -27.75
C ALA A 263 -5.73 -23.70 -27.60
N LEU A 264 -6.21 -23.39 -26.40
CA LEU A 264 -6.28 -22.04 -25.86
C LEU A 264 -4.90 -21.62 -25.37
N THR A 265 -4.45 -20.42 -25.73
CA THR A 265 -3.22 -19.82 -25.18
C THR A 265 -3.52 -18.45 -24.59
N ILE A 266 -3.05 -18.22 -23.36
CA ILE A 266 -3.14 -16.96 -22.65
C ILE A 266 -1.73 -16.39 -22.52
N LYS A 267 -1.51 -15.21 -23.10
CA LYS A 267 -0.27 -14.45 -22.91
C LYS A 267 -0.52 -13.34 -21.90
N ALA A 268 0.28 -13.29 -20.84
CA ALA A 268 0.06 -12.38 -19.73
C ALA A 268 1.29 -11.52 -19.43
N SER A 269 1.06 -10.23 -19.21
CA SER A 269 2.12 -9.35 -18.69
C SER A 269 2.35 -9.63 -17.20
N TYR A 270 3.61 -9.67 -16.76
CA TYR A 270 4.01 -9.83 -15.34
C TYR A 270 3.61 -11.15 -14.67
N TRP A 271 3.06 -12.10 -15.43
CA TRP A 271 2.74 -13.43 -14.97
C TRP A 271 3.04 -14.46 -16.05
N SER A 272 3.01 -15.75 -15.72
CA SER A 272 3.33 -16.82 -16.67
C SER A 272 2.27 -16.95 -17.75
N ASP A 273 2.69 -17.22 -18.99
CA ASP A 273 1.79 -17.64 -20.06
C ASP A 273 1.19 -19.02 -19.75
N LEU A 274 -0.02 -19.27 -20.27
CA LEU A 274 -0.74 -20.53 -20.07
C LEU A 274 -1.19 -21.10 -21.41
N ARG A 275 -1.10 -22.43 -21.56
CA ARG A 275 -1.64 -23.16 -22.71
C ARG A 275 -2.50 -24.31 -22.21
N VAL A 276 -3.71 -24.43 -22.74
CA VAL A 276 -4.65 -25.51 -22.42
C VAL A 276 -5.13 -26.14 -23.72
N GLU A 277 -4.77 -27.40 -23.95
CA GLU A 277 -5.23 -28.19 -25.09
C GLU A 277 -6.73 -28.47 -24.97
N TYR A 278 -7.47 -28.31 -26.07
CA TYR A 278 -8.92 -28.51 -26.08
C TYR A 278 -9.32 -29.96 -25.73
N SER A 279 -8.48 -30.93 -26.08
CA SER A 279 -8.67 -32.35 -25.75
C SER A 279 -8.66 -32.65 -24.25
N LYS A 280 -8.07 -31.76 -23.44
CA LYS A 280 -7.98 -31.88 -21.98
C LYS A 280 -9.07 -31.11 -21.25
N ILE A 281 -9.92 -30.35 -21.96
CA ILE A 281 -10.99 -29.57 -21.35
C ILE A 281 -12.20 -30.49 -21.12
N ASP A 282 -12.58 -30.59 -19.86
CA ASP A 282 -13.69 -31.42 -19.40
C ASP A 282 -15.01 -30.66 -19.49
N THR A 283 -15.06 -29.43 -18.95
CA THR A 283 -16.23 -28.53 -18.97
C THR A 283 -15.85 -27.07 -19.26
N VAL A 284 -16.84 -26.32 -19.78
CA VAL A 284 -16.77 -24.87 -20.02
C VAL A 284 -18.07 -24.25 -19.51
N GLU A 285 -17.99 -23.27 -18.62
CA GLU A 285 -19.15 -22.58 -18.05
C GLU A 285 -19.00 -21.06 -18.16
N TYR A 286 -20.12 -20.35 -18.34
CA TYR A 286 -20.17 -18.88 -18.34
C TYR A 286 -20.87 -18.37 -17.08
N ARG A 287 -20.28 -17.36 -16.42
CA ARG A 287 -20.76 -16.85 -15.12
C ARG A 287 -20.61 -15.35 -14.98
N GLY A 288 -21.58 -14.69 -14.33
CA GLY A 288 -21.57 -13.24 -14.07
C GLY A 288 -21.36 -12.85 -12.60
N ASP A 289 -21.40 -13.80 -11.65
CA ASP A 289 -21.09 -13.55 -10.24
C ASP A 289 -19.97 -14.50 -9.82
N PHE A 290 -18.89 -13.95 -9.27
CA PHE A 290 -17.68 -14.69 -8.98
C PHE A 290 -16.92 -14.04 -7.82
N ASP A 291 -16.80 -14.78 -6.72
CA ASP A 291 -15.92 -14.43 -5.60
C ASP A 291 -14.54 -15.07 -5.81
N PRO A 292 -13.48 -14.27 -6.04
CA PRO A 292 -12.12 -14.79 -6.20
C PRO A 292 -11.55 -15.38 -4.90
N GLY A 293 -12.14 -15.12 -3.74
CA GLY A 293 -11.61 -15.56 -2.45
C GLY A 293 -10.21 -14.99 -2.17
N VAL A 294 -9.25 -15.87 -1.88
CA VAL A 294 -7.89 -15.49 -1.45
C VAL A 294 -6.86 -15.83 -2.52
N ARG A 295 -6.05 -14.86 -2.91
CA ARG A 295 -4.88 -15.10 -3.75
C ARG A 295 -3.78 -15.74 -2.91
N THR A 296 -3.26 -16.87 -3.36
CA THR A 296 -2.19 -17.62 -2.67
C THR A 296 -0.82 -17.40 -3.30
N ASN A 297 -0.78 -17.11 -4.60
CA ASN A 297 0.40 -16.72 -5.34
C ASN A 297 -0.05 -16.04 -6.63
N GLY A 298 0.60 -14.97 -7.08
CA GLY A 298 0.07 -14.27 -8.25
C GLY A 298 0.56 -12.84 -8.42
N PHE A 299 -0.08 -12.18 -9.37
CA PHE A 299 0.07 -10.77 -9.63
C PHE A 299 -1.30 -10.08 -9.53
N GLY A 300 -1.36 -9.05 -8.69
CA GLY A 300 -2.55 -8.21 -8.49
C GLY A 300 -2.22 -6.74 -8.69
N SER A 301 -3.00 -6.08 -9.53
CA SER A 301 -2.94 -4.63 -9.75
C SER A 301 -4.35 -4.07 -9.96
N PRO A 302 -4.55 -2.74 -9.91
CA PRO A 302 -5.81 -2.11 -10.29
C PRO A 302 -6.34 -2.51 -11.68
N LYS A 303 -5.52 -3.14 -12.52
CA LYS A 303 -5.87 -3.59 -13.88
C LYS A 303 -5.95 -5.11 -14.05
N LEU A 304 -5.06 -5.87 -13.40
CA LEU A 304 -4.92 -7.31 -13.60
C LEU A 304 -5.06 -8.10 -12.30
N LEU A 305 -5.71 -9.25 -12.40
CA LEU A 305 -5.96 -10.20 -11.33
C LEU A 305 -5.57 -11.61 -11.81
N MET A 306 -4.34 -12.04 -11.51
CA MET A 306 -3.77 -13.27 -12.07
C MET A 306 -3.03 -14.12 -11.04
N GLY A 307 -3.08 -15.45 -11.19
CA GLY A 307 -2.31 -16.38 -10.38
C GLY A 307 -3.12 -17.54 -9.81
N ALA A 308 -2.64 -18.09 -8.71
CA ALA A 308 -3.28 -19.15 -7.93
C ALA A 308 -4.16 -18.56 -6.84
N PHE A 309 -5.39 -19.03 -6.77
CA PHE A 309 -6.42 -18.57 -5.86
C PHE A 309 -7.05 -19.74 -5.10
N ARG A 310 -7.70 -19.40 -4.00
CA ARG A 310 -8.48 -20.32 -3.21
C ARG A 310 -9.80 -19.70 -2.76
N ASN A 311 -10.91 -20.37 -3.07
CA ASN A 311 -12.23 -19.98 -2.57
C ASN A 311 -13.02 -21.19 -2.07
N GLY A 312 -14.22 -20.95 -1.56
CA GLY A 312 -15.09 -22.01 -1.02
C GLY A 312 -15.67 -22.94 -2.07
N GLU A 313 -15.77 -22.50 -3.32
CA GLU A 313 -16.40 -23.25 -4.41
C GLU A 313 -15.42 -24.19 -5.11
N PHE A 314 -14.31 -23.66 -5.61
CA PHE A 314 -13.36 -24.39 -6.44
C PHE A 314 -12.21 -25.01 -5.64
N GLY A 315 -12.11 -24.71 -4.34
CA GLY A 315 -10.88 -25.01 -3.62
C GLY A 315 -9.73 -24.23 -4.23
N ASN A 316 -8.68 -24.90 -4.70
CA ASN A 316 -7.53 -24.25 -5.36
C ASN A 316 -7.74 -24.18 -6.87
N TYR A 317 -7.57 -23.00 -7.46
CA TYR A 317 -7.76 -22.80 -8.90
C TYR A 317 -6.81 -21.71 -9.43
N THR A 318 -6.75 -21.59 -10.76
CA THR A 318 -5.97 -20.56 -11.44
C THR A 318 -6.90 -19.50 -12.00
N LEU A 319 -6.57 -18.23 -11.80
CA LEU A 319 -7.34 -17.08 -12.31
C LEU A 319 -6.49 -16.26 -13.27
N TYR A 320 -7.10 -15.87 -14.38
CA TYR A 320 -6.58 -14.92 -15.36
C TYR A 320 -7.67 -13.91 -15.71
N ALA A 321 -7.71 -12.79 -14.98
CA ALA A 321 -8.75 -11.79 -15.17
C ALA A 321 -8.21 -10.37 -15.22
N TYR A 322 -8.95 -9.48 -15.87
CA TYR A 322 -8.87 -8.05 -15.58
C TYR A 322 -9.60 -7.77 -14.26
N THR A 323 -9.09 -6.83 -13.45
CA THR A 323 -9.63 -6.53 -12.11
C THR A 323 -11.06 -5.99 -12.17
N ASN A 324 -11.45 -5.38 -13.28
CA ASN A 324 -12.80 -4.88 -13.54
C ASN A 324 -13.70 -5.85 -14.32
N ALA A 325 -13.25 -7.09 -14.55
CA ALA A 325 -14.06 -8.12 -15.19
C ALA A 325 -15.34 -8.33 -14.39
N LYS A 326 -16.45 -8.49 -15.11
CA LYS A 326 -17.77 -8.78 -14.53
C LYS A 326 -18.28 -10.16 -14.89
N GLU A 327 -17.83 -10.68 -16.03
CA GLU A 327 -18.20 -11.99 -16.51
C GLU A 327 -16.95 -12.84 -16.65
N TYR A 328 -17.13 -14.13 -16.44
CA TYR A 328 -16.06 -15.09 -16.29
C TYR A 328 -16.39 -16.39 -17.01
N ILE A 329 -15.35 -16.99 -17.59
CA ILE A 329 -15.38 -18.33 -18.15
C ILE A 329 -14.70 -19.24 -17.14
N VAL A 330 -15.38 -20.30 -16.73
CA VAL A 330 -14.84 -21.34 -15.86
C VAL A 330 -14.59 -22.59 -16.67
N LEU A 331 -13.35 -23.03 -16.70
CA LEU A 331 -12.86 -24.20 -17.41
C LEU A 331 -12.41 -25.25 -16.40
N THR A 332 -12.76 -26.51 -16.62
CA THR A 332 -12.16 -27.62 -15.88
C THR A 332 -11.31 -28.47 -16.82
N SER A 333 -10.12 -28.86 -16.36
CA SER A 333 -9.20 -29.71 -17.11
C SER A 333 -8.40 -30.60 -16.17
N GLY A 334 -8.62 -31.92 -16.24
CA GLY A 334 -7.90 -32.89 -15.42
C GLY A 334 -8.09 -32.65 -13.92
N GLY A 335 -9.30 -32.25 -13.51
CA GLY A 335 -9.65 -31.92 -12.13
C GLY A 335 -9.10 -30.59 -11.61
N LYS A 336 -8.54 -29.74 -12.48
CA LYS A 336 -8.11 -28.38 -12.14
C LYS A 336 -9.05 -27.35 -12.75
N THR A 337 -9.31 -26.26 -12.02
CA THR A 337 -10.15 -25.16 -12.48
C THR A 337 -9.29 -23.99 -12.96
N LEU A 338 -9.65 -23.45 -14.13
CA LEU A 338 -9.12 -22.22 -14.70
C LEU A 338 -10.27 -21.24 -14.87
N VAL A 339 -10.12 -20.03 -14.36
CA VAL A 339 -11.10 -18.96 -14.52
C VAL A 339 -10.50 -17.84 -15.34
N ILE A 340 -11.27 -17.33 -16.30
CA ILE A 340 -10.85 -16.29 -17.24
C ILE A 340 -11.86 -15.15 -17.20
N GLY A 341 -11.43 -13.90 -17.08
CA GLY A 341 -12.31 -12.72 -17.16
C GLY A 341 -11.69 -11.61 -17.98
N MET A 342 -12.39 -11.12 -19.01
CA MET A 342 -11.86 -10.02 -19.84
C MET A 342 -12.28 -8.65 -19.31
N ASP A 343 -11.66 -7.61 -19.85
CA ASP A 343 -11.97 -6.20 -19.57
C ASP A 343 -13.35 -5.77 -20.10
N ASP A 344 -13.94 -6.58 -20.97
CA ASP A 344 -15.23 -6.35 -21.63
C ASP A 344 -16.08 -7.63 -21.66
N GLU A 345 -17.38 -7.47 -21.43
CA GLU A 345 -18.38 -8.54 -21.36
C GLU A 345 -18.50 -9.25 -22.73
N ALA A 346 -18.61 -8.49 -23.83
CA ALA A 346 -18.73 -9.05 -25.18
C ALA A 346 -17.46 -9.81 -25.60
N ARG A 347 -16.27 -9.32 -25.22
CA ARG A 347 -15.02 -10.07 -25.42
C ARG A 347 -14.99 -11.39 -24.65
N THR A 348 -15.47 -11.39 -23.41
CA THR A 348 -15.55 -12.61 -22.59
C THR A 348 -16.51 -13.61 -23.24
N GLN A 349 -17.70 -13.15 -23.65
CA GLN A 349 -18.69 -13.98 -24.33
C GLN A 349 -18.17 -14.56 -25.65
N ALA A 350 -17.50 -13.75 -26.48
CA ALA A 350 -16.94 -14.22 -27.75
C ALA A 350 -15.90 -15.34 -27.58
N ILE A 351 -15.06 -15.25 -26.53
CA ILE A 351 -14.11 -16.30 -26.18
C ILE A 351 -14.84 -17.56 -25.72
N TYR A 352 -15.88 -17.41 -24.90
CA TYR A 352 -16.71 -18.54 -24.44
C TYR A 352 -17.35 -19.29 -25.61
N GLU A 353 -17.99 -18.58 -26.54
CA GLU A 353 -18.63 -19.19 -27.73
C GLU A 353 -17.60 -19.93 -28.58
N THR A 354 -16.42 -19.33 -28.80
CA THR A 354 -15.31 -19.98 -29.52
C THR A 354 -14.84 -21.26 -28.81
N LEU A 355 -14.80 -21.27 -27.47
CA LEU A 355 -14.40 -22.44 -26.70
C LEU A 355 -15.43 -23.56 -26.79
N LEU A 356 -16.73 -23.26 -26.79
CA LEU A 356 -17.78 -24.26 -27.00
C LEU A 356 -17.64 -24.91 -28.39
N GLU A 357 -17.41 -24.10 -29.43
CA GLU A 357 -17.21 -24.60 -30.80
C GLU A 357 -15.99 -25.51 -30.91
N LYS A 358 -14.86 -25.12 -30.30
CA LYS A 358 -13.59 -25.85 -30.39
C LYS A 358 -13.55 -27.12 -29.56
N THR A 359 -14.24 -27.15 -28.42
CA THR A 359 -14.24 -28.30 -27.49
C THR A 359 -15.40 -29.25 -27.74
N GLY A 360 -16.46 -28.79 -28.39
CA GLY A 360 -17.71 -29.55 -28.55
C GLY A 360 -18.42 -29.84 -27.23
N LYS A 361 -18.03 -29.18 -26.13
CA LYS A 361 -18.65 -29.30 -24.81
C LYS A 361 -19.77 -28.27 -24.72
N ARG A 362 -20.94 -28.66 -24.23
CA ARG A 362 -22.09 -27.80 -23.93
C ARG A 362 -22.48 -27.96 -22.47
#